data_AF-A0A820GQP7-F1
#
_entry.id   AF-A0A820GQP7-F1
#
_cell.length_a   1.000
_cell.length_b   1.000
_cell.length_c   1.000
_cell.angle_alpha   90.00
_cell.angle_beta   90.00
_cell.angle_gamma   90.00
#
_symmetry.space_group_name_H-M   'P 1'
#
loop_
_entity.id
_entity.type
_entity.pdbx_description
1 polymer ?
#
loop_
_entity_poly.entity_id
_entity_poly.type
_entity_poly.pdbx_seq_one_letter_code
_entity_poly.pdbx_strand_id
1 'polypeptide(L)'
;MCIAGTVEIFRQKRCDTLPTIPQTIGKTNYTAADMSIFYQFPQYIAIGLSEVFASVASLEFAYIAAPQSAQSLIMSLRFCSAGLSSFFGSAYVGIFVKVKENLTFDNSECKARDQPELFFIYFFVLAGFQFVFLLIFLGCDIKFKILKISKQRFNTRLFVAPNSRSSST
;
A
#
# COMPACT_ATOMS: atom_id res chain seq x y z
N MET A 1 1.68 7.15 3.88
CA MET A 1 1.75 6.81 5.31
C MET A 1 2.68 7.72 6.09
N CYS A 2 3.89 8.02 5.61
CA CYS A 2 4.81 8.93 6.31
C CYS A 2 4.22 10.33 6.56
N ILE A 3 3.55 10.93 5.56
CA ILE A 3 2.92 12.26 5.69
C ILE A 3 1.81 12.25 6.75
N ALA A 4 0.92 11.25 6.74
CA ALA A 4 -0.10 11.08 7.77
C ALA A 4 0.50 10.92 9.19
N GLY A 5 1.59 10.16 9.33
CA GLY A 5 2.31 10.04 10.60
C GLY A 5 2.94 11.36 11.05
N THR A 6 3.54 12.12 10.12
CA THR A 6 4.07 13.46 10.38
C THR A 6 2.96 14.43 10.81
N VAL A 7 1.81 14.38 10.16
CA VAL A 7 0.65 15.21 10.50
C VAL A 7 0.16 14.92 11.92
N GLU A 8 0.10 13.66 12.33
CA GLU A 8 -0.27 13.33 13.70
C GLU A 8 0.73 13.89 14.73
N ILE A 9 2.03 13.76 14.46
CA ILE A 9 3.07 14.33 15.33
C ILE A 9 2.89 15.85 15.46
N PHE A 10 2.57 16.53 14.35
CA PHE A 10 2.28 17.97 14.37
C PHE A 10 0.98 18.30 15.11
N ARG A 11 -0.06 17.46 14.97
CA ARG A 11 -1.33 17.61 15.68
C ARG A 11 -1.11 17.55 17.19
N GLN A 12 -0.33 16.58 17.66
CA GLN A 12 -0.04 16.42 19.09
C GLN A 12 0.78 17.59 19.64
N LYS A 13 1.85 18.00 18.95
CA LYS A 13 2.65 19.18 19.35
C LYS A 13 1.81 20.46 19.45
N ARG A 14 0.79 20.63 18.60
CA ARG A 14 -0.13 21.77 18.68
C ARG A 14 -1.10 21.67 19.86
N CYS A 15 -1.57 20.47 20.22
CA CYS A 15 -2.40 20.27 21.41
C CYS A 15 -1.70 20.70 22.71
N ASP A 16 -0.38 20.52 22.78
CA ASP A 16 0.40 20.85 23.98
C ASP A 16 0.76 22.34 24.07
N THR A 17 0.76 23.06 22.94
CA THR A 17 1.33 24.41 22.83
C THR A 17 0.26 25.52 22.64
N LEU A 18 -0.92 25.20 22.11
CA LEU A 18 -1.96 26.18 21.73
C LEU A 18 -3.29 25.94 22.46
N PRO A 19 -4.14 26.97 22.63
CA PRO A 19 -5.48 26.80 23.19
C PRO A 19 -6.27 25.84 22.30
N THR A 20 -6.80 24.79 22.91
CA THR A 20 -7.57 23.76 22.23
C THR A 20 -9.03 24.17 22.10
N ILE A 21 -9.70 23.69 21.06
CA ILE A 21 -11.10 24.03 20.80
C ILE A 21 -11.99 22.93 21.41
N PRO A 22 -12.82 23.26 22.43
CA PRO A 22 -13.80 22.32 22.93
C PRO A 22 -14.96 22.21 21.93
N GLN A 23 -15.24 20.99 21.49
CA GLN A 23 -16.36 20.63 20.64
C GLN A 23 -17.25 19.65 21.40
N THR A 24 -18.49 20.04 21.69
CA THR A 24 -19.45 19.16 22.33
C THR A 24 -20.26 18.45 21.24
N ILE A 25 -20.05 17.14 21.08
CA ILE A 25 -20.81 16.31 20.12
C ILE A 25 -21.71 15.40 20.94
N GLY A 26 -23.02 15.67 20.96
CA GLY A 26 -23.95 14.97 21.84
C GLY A 26 -23.77 15.37 23.31
N LYS A 27 -23.50 14.39 24.21
CA LYS A 27 -23.27 14.62 25.65
C LYS A 27 -21.78 14.61 26.06
N THR A 28 -20.87 14.46 25.12
CA THR A 28 -19.43 14.32 25.37
C THR A 28 -18.65 15.52 24.84
N ASN A 29 -17.72 16.02 25.65
CA ASN A 29 -16.83 17.13 25.30
C ASN A 29 -15.55 16.58 24.66
N TYR A 30 -15.34 16.91 23.40
CA TYR A 30 -14.11 16.58 22.66
C TYR A 30 -13.22 17.82 22.59
N THR A 31 -11.93 17.61 22.75
CA THR A 31 -10.94 18.68 22.62
C THR A 31 -10.17 18.47 21.33
N ALA A 32 -10.42 19.31 20.33
CA ALA A 32 -9.84 19.23 19.00
C ALA A 32 -8.63 20.18 18.86
N ALA A 33 -7.63 19.74 18.08
CA ALA A 33 -6.51 20.58 17.67
C ALA A 33 -6.93 21.38 16.43
N ASP A 34 -6.61 22.68 16.41
CA ASP A 34 -6.80 23.50 15.21
C ASP A 34 -5.71 23.15 14.17
N MET A 35 -6.07 22.32 13.19
CA MET A 35 -5.19 21.92 12.10
C MET A 35 -5.92 22.01 10.76
N SER A 36 -5.22 22.54 9.76
CA SER A 36 -5.76 22.64 8.41
C SER A 36 -5.70 21.30 7.66
N ILE A 37 -6.79 20.94 6.99
CA ILE A 37 -6.88 19.74 6.14
C ILE A 37 -5.97 19.81 4.90
N PHE A 38 -5.52 21.01 4.50
CA PHE A 38 -4.70 21.21 3.30
C PHE A 38 -3.33 20.51 3.36
N TYR A 39 -2.80 20.19 4.53
CA TYR A 39 -1.54 19.43 4.65
C TYR A 39 -1.65 18.00 4.11
N GLN A 40 -2.84 17.42 4.12
CA GLN A 40 -3.10 16.05 3.66
C GLN A 40 -3.47 16.02 2.16
N PHE A 41 -3.75 17.17 1.56
CA PHE A 41 -4.23 17.26 0.17
C PHE A 41 -3.21 16.73 -0.86
N PRO A 42 -1.91 17.11 -0.81
CA PRO A 42 -0.93 16.66 -1.81
C PRO A 42 -0.77 15.14 -1.85
N GLN A 43 -0.81 14.47 -0.68
CA GLN A 43 -0.63 13.03 -0.62
C GLN A 43 -1.81 12.25 -1.21
N TYR A 44 -3.05 12.73 -1.03
CA TYR A 44 -4.22 12.05 -1.57
C TYR A 44 -4.28 12.17 -3.09
N ILE A 45 -3.89 13.33 -3.64
CA ILE A 45 -3.77 13.50 -5.09
C ILE A 45 -2.71 12.55 -5.65
N ALA A 46 -1.52 12.51 -5.06
CA ALA A 46 -0.43 11.67 -5.53
C ALA A 46 -0.80 10.17 -5.50
N ILE A 47 -1.43 9.71 -4.41
CA ILE A 47 -1.90 8.33 -4.28
C ILE A 47 -2.97 8.04 -5.32
N GLY A 48 -4.00 8.89 -5.44
CA GLY A 48 -5.09 8.70 -6.39
C GLY A 48 -4.62 8.66 -7.84
N LEU A 49 -3.73 9.57 -8.25
CA LEU A 49 -3.13 9.55 -9.58
C LEU A 49 -2.33 8.26 -9.81
N SER A 50 -1.49 7.87 -8.84
CA SER A 50 -0.68 6.65 -8.96
C SER A 50 -1.54 5.39 -9.10
N GLU A 51 -2.65 5.32 -8.37
CA GLU A 51 -3.57 4.18 -8.38
C GLU A 51 -4.32 4.09 -9.72
N VAL A 52 -4.82 5.20 -10.24
CA VAL A 52 -5.51 5.22 -11.54
C VAL A 52 -4.57 4.79 -12.66
N PHE A 53 -3.37 5.36 -12.73
CA PHE A 53 -2.40 5.00 -13.77
C PHE A 53 -1.97 3.53 -13.68
N ALA A 54 -1.67 3.04 -12.47
CA ALA A 54 -1.29 1.65 -12.28
C ALA A 54 -2.45 0.68 -12.59
N SER A 55 -3.68 1.03 -12.20
CA SER A 55 -4.87 0.19 -12.41
C SER A 55 -5.22 0.04 -13.89
N VAL A 56 -5.18 1.14 -14.65
CA VAL A 56 -5.45 1.12 -16.10
C VAL A 56 -4.33 0.40 -16.85
N ALA A 57 -3.06 0.78 -16.62
CA ALA A 57 -1.92 0.18 -17.33
C ALA A 57 -1.80 -1.33 -17.08
N SER A 58 -2.00 -1.78 -15.84
CA SER A 58 -1.94 -3.20 -15.50
C SER A 58 -3.06 -4.01 -16.16
N LEU A 59 -4.27 -3.42 -16.26
CA LEU A 59 -5.41 -4.07 -16.88
C LEU A 59 -5.19 -4.19 -18.39
N GLU A 60 -4.88 -3.09 -19.08
CA GLU A 60 -4.63 -3.11 -20.53
C GLU A 60 -3.53 -4.09 -20.90
N PHE A 61 -2.42 -4.10 -20.17
CA PHE A 61 -1.33 -5.04 -20.41
C PHE A 61 -1.78 -6.50 -20.23
N ALA A 62 -2.57 -6.80 -19.18
CA ALA A 62 -3.08 -8.14 -18.92
C ALA A 62 -4.05 -8.61 -20.02
N TYR A 63 -4.90 -7.72 -20.54
CA TYR A 63 -5.83 -8.04 -21.63
C TYR A 63 -5.11 -8.30 -22.96
N ILE A 64 -4.05 -7.55 -23.27
CA ILE A 64 -3.26 -7.76 -24.50
C ILE A 64 -2.45 -9.07 -24.43
N ALA A 65 -1.97 -9.45 -23.25
CA ALA A 65 -1.19 -10.66 -23.07
C ALA A 65 -2.02 -11.96 -23.04
N ALA A 66 -3.34 -11.86 -22.92
CA ALA A 66 -4.22 -13.01 -22.70
C ALA A 66 -5.04 -13.42 -23.92
N PRO A 67 -5.31 -14.73 -24.11
CA PRO A 67 -6.20 -15.19 -25.15
C PRO A 67 -7.65 -14.72 -24.88
N GLN A 68 -8.45 -14.49 -25.94
CA GLN A 68 -9.82 -13.94 -25.85
C GLN A 68 -10.72 -14.72 -24.87
N SER A 69 -10.54 -16.03 -24.76
CA SER A 69 -11.31 -16.90 -23.86
C SER A 69 -10.98 -16.74 -22.37
N ALA A 70 -9.82 -16.14 -22.02
CA ALA A 70 -9.35 -16.00 -20.63
C ALA A 70 -9.54 -14.58 -20.07
N GLN A 71 -10.09 -13.65 -20.85
CA GLN A 71 -10.26 -12.25 -20.43
C GLN A 71 -11.18 -12.11 -19.21
N SER A 72 -12.26 -12.91 -19.15
CA SER A 72 -13.16 -12.95 -18.01
C SER A 72 -12.49 -13.47 -16.72
N LEU A 73 -11.54 -14.42 -16.86
CA LEU A 73 -10.76 -14.94 -15.74
C LEU A 73 -9.78 -13.92 -15.18
N ILE A 74 -9.21 -13.07 -16.02
CA ILE A 74 -8.31 -12.00 -15.57
C ILE A 74 -9.08 -10.95 -14.78
N MET A 75 -10.27 -10.59 -15.23
CA MET A 75 -11.13 -9.66 -14.52
C MET A 75 -11.59 -10.23 -13.17
N SER A 76 -12.01 -11.51 -13.13
CA SER A 76 -12.39 -12.15 -11.87
C SER A 76 -11.22 -12.26 -10.90
N LEU A 77 -10.00 -12.53 -11.40
CA LEU A 77 -8.79 -12.54 -10.58
C LEU A 77 -8.48 -11.15 -10.02
N ARG A 78 -8.64 -10.08 -10.82
CA ARG A 78 -8.47 -8.68 -10.35
C ARG A 78 -9.43 -8.34 -9.20
N PHE A 79 -10.70 -8.73 -9.32
CA PHE A 79 -11.68 -8.53 -8.24
C PHE A 79 -11.38 -9.39 -7.02
N CYS A 80 -10.98 -10.64 -7.22
CA CYS A 80 -10.58 -11.54 -6.13
C CYS A 80 -9.38 -10.97 -5.35
N SER A 81 -8.34 -10.47 -6.04
CA SER A 81 -7.20 -9.82 -5.41
C SER A 81 -7.61 -8.56 -4.62
N ALA A 82 -8.54 -7.75 -5.15
CA ALA A 82 -9.06 -6.60 -4.44
C ALA A 82 -9.82 -7.01 -3.15
N GLY A 83 -10.67 -8.04 -3.24
CA GLY A 83 -11.36 -8.59 -2.07
C GLY A 83 -10.41 -9.16 -1.01
N LEU A 84 -9.37 -9.88 -1.46
CA LEU A 84 -8.31 -10.41 -0.59
C LEU A 84 -7.58 -9.28 0.14
N SER A 85 -7.26 -8.19 -0.56
CA SER A 85 -6.63 -7.00 0.05
C SER A 85 -7.51 -6.39 1.14
N SER A 86 -8.82 -6.25 0.88
CA SER A 86 -9.78 -5.73 1.87
C SER A 86 -9.91 -6.63 3.10
N PHE A 87 -9.88 -7.96 2.90
CA PHE A 87 -9.87 -8.93 3.99
C PHE A 87 -8.63 -8.75 4.88
N PHE A 88 -7.44 -8.67 4.27
CA PHE A 88 -6.20 -8.43 5.02
C PHE A 88 -6.18 -7.07 5.75
N GLY A 89 -6.69 -6.01 5.12
CA GLY A 89 -6.82 -4.70 5.75
C GLY A 89 -7.70 -4.74 7.01
N SER A 90 -8.83 -5.44 6.92
CA SER A 90 -9.77 -5.58 8.04
C SER A 90 -9.20 -6.48 9.15
N ALA A 91 -8.56 -7.58 8.77
CA ALA A 91 -7.88 -8.47 9.71
C ALA A 91 -6.76 -7.75 10.48
N TYR A 92 -5.97 -6.92 9.80
CA TYR A 92 -4.90 -6.14 10.42
C TYR A 92 -5.45 -5.17 11.49
N VAL A 93 -6.50 -4.40 11.17
CA VAL A 93 -7.14 -3.51 12.15
C VAL A 93 -7.73 -4.30 13.32
N GLY A 94 -8.38 -5.43 13.05
CA GLY A 94 -8.97 -6.27 14.10
C GLY A 94 -7.92 -6.84 15.07
N ILE A 95 -6.77 -7.28 14.56
CA ILE A 95 -5.64 -7.72 15.40
C ILE A 95 -5.11 -6.56 16.23
N PHE A 96 -4.95 -5.38 15.61
CA PHE A 96 -4.43 -4.21 16.29
C PHE A 96 -5.32 -3.75 17.47
N VAL A 97 -6.63 -3.72 17.27
CA VAL A 97 -7.59 -3.37 18.34
C VAL A 97 -7.51 -4.37 19.51
N LYS A 98 -7.44 -5.67 19.22
CA LYS A 98 -7.30 -6.71 20.26
C LYS A 98 -5.97 -6.61 21.01
N VAL A 99 -4.87 -6.32 20.31
CA VAL A 99 -3.55 -6.12 20.94
C VAL A 99 -3.57 -4.89 21.85
N LYS A 100 -4.20 -3.80 21.41
CA LYS A 100 -4.39 -2.59 22.23
C LYS A 100 -5.18 -2.90 23.51
N GLU A 101 -6.29 -3.62 23.39
CA GLU A 101 -7.13 -4.00 24.54
C GLU A 101 -6.38 -4.90 25.53
N ASN A 102 -5.58 -5.86 25.04
CA ASN A 102 -4.76 -6.73 25.89
C ASN A 102 -3.60 -6.01 26.59
N LEU A 103 -3.09 -4.91 26.03
CA LEU A 103 -2.03 -4.12 26.66
C LEU A 103 -2.56 -3.10 27.68
N THR A 104 -3.88 -2.84 27.69
CA THR A 104 -4.49 -1.83 28.56
C THR A 104 -5.39 -2.50 29.61
N PHE A 105 -4.78 -3.08 30.65
CA PHE A 105 -5.47 -3.62 31.83
C PHE A 105 -5.87 -2.53 32.86
N ASP A 106 -6.23 -1.32 32.41
CA ASP A 106 -6.70 -0.29 33.35
C ASP A 106 -7.90 0.47 32.78
N ASN A 107 -9.03 0.35 33.48
CA ASN A 107 -10.35 0.85 33.11
C ASN A 107 -10.47 2.36 33.43
N SER A 108 -9.58 3.17 32.88
CA SER A 108 -9.68 4.62 32.97
C SER A 108 -9.79 5.23 31.57
N GLU A 109 -11.03 5.56 31.20
CA GLU A 109 -11.43 6.20 29.94
C GLU A 109 -10.66 7.51 29.63
N CYS A 110 -9.94 8.05 30.62
CA CYS A 110 -9.11 9.26 30.50
C CYS A 110 -7.66 9.02 30.04
N LYS A 111 -7.18 7.78 29.87
CA LYS A 111 -5.82 7.50 29.35
C LYS A 111 -5.77 7.09 27.87
N ALA A 112 -6.90 7.09 27.16
CA ALA A 112 -6.92 6.92 25.71
C ALA A 112 -6.24 8.09 24.95
N ARG A 113 -5.90 9.18 25.65
CA ARG A 113 -5.35 10.43 25.11
C ARG A 113 -3.81 10.52 25.17
N ASP A 114 -3.14 9.63 25.92
CA ASP A 114 -1.71 9.75 26.28
C ASP A 114 -0.80 8.63 25.73
N GLN A 115 -1.22 7.86 24.72
CA GLN A 115 -0.34 6.89 24.06
C GLN A 115 0.06 7.32 22.64
N PRO A 116 0.95 8.33 22.49
CA PRO A 116 1.55 8.66 21.18
C PRO A 116 2.25 7.46 20.55
N GLU A 117 2.85 6.62 21.39
CA GLU A 117 3.62 5.44 20.99
C GLU A 117 2.78 4.45 20.18
N LEU A 118 1.54 4.19 20.59
CA LEU A 118 0.72 3.14 19.98
C LEU A 118 0.26 3.53 18.56
N PHE A 119 -0.13 4.79 18.38
CA PHE A 119 -0.50 5.30 17.06
C PHE A 119 0.73 5.42 16.17
N PHE A 120 1.85 5.92 16.69
CA PHE A 120 3.11 5.97 15.93
C PHE A 120 3.57 4.58 15.47
N ILE A 121 3.52 3.58 16.34
CA ILE A 121 3.83 2.17 16.03
C ILE A 121 2.88 1.64 14.94
N TYR A 122 1.59 1.98 14.98
CA TYR A 122 0.63 1.59 13.94
C TYR A 122 1.02 2.15 12.56
N PHE A 123 1.28 3.46 12.45
CA PHE A 123 1.72 4.06 11.18
C PHE A 123 3.08 3.53 10.72
N PHE A 124 3.99 3.25 11.65
CA PHE A 124 5.31 2.71 11.36
C PHE A 124 5.24 1.28 10.81
N VAL A 125 4.44 0.40 11.43
CA VAL A 125 4.22 -0.97 10.95
C VAL A 125 3.55 -0.97 9.58
N LEU A 126 2.54 -0.11 9.36
CA LEU A 126 1.91 0.05 8.05
C LEU A 126 2.89 0.56 6.98
N ALA A 127 3.72 1.54 7.31
CA ALA A 127 4.75 2.05 6.40
C ALA A 127 5.80 0.98 6.07
N GLY A 128 6.23 0.21 7.08
CA GLY A 128 7.15 -0.91 6.90
C GLY A 128 6.56 -2.00 6.00
N PHE A 129 5.31 -2.40 6.23
CA PHE A 129 4.60 -3.34 5.36
C PHE A 129 4.57 -2.83 3.91
N GLN A 130 4.16 -1.58 3.68
CA GLN A 130 4.14 -0.97 2.36
C GLN A 130 5.53 -0.95 1.69
N PHE A 131 6.59 -0.66 2.45
CA PHE A 131 7.95 -0.66 1.94
C PHE A 131 8.41 -2.06 1.54
N VAL A 132 8.06 -3.09 2.32
CA VAL A 132 8.34 -4.49 1.97
C VAL A 132 7.63 -4.89 0.66
N PHE A 133 6.37 -4.50 0.46
CA PHE A 133 5.69 -4.74 -0.83
C PHE A 133 6.37 -4.05 -2.00
N LEU A 134 6.85 -2.81 -1.79
CA LEU A 134 7.62 -2.10 -2.81
C LEU A 134 8.90 -2.87 -3.15
N LEU A 135 9.66 -3.33 -2.16
CA LEU A 135 10.88 -4.11 -2.39
C LEU A 135 10.60 -5.42 -3.12
N ILE A 136 9.53 -6.14 -2.75
CA ILE A 136 9.10 -7.36 -3.43
C ILE A 136 8.74 -7.04 -4.88
N PHE A 137 7.97 -5.98 -5.13
CA PHE A 137 7.58 -5.56 -6.47
C PHE A 137 8.81 -5.22 -7.33
N LEU A 138 9.75 -4.44 -6.79
CA LEU A 138 10.97 -4.06 -7.50
C LEU A 138 11.84 -5.29 -7.80
N GLY A 139 11.96 -6.22 -6.86
CA GLY A 139 12.67 -7.49 -7.08
C GLY A 139 12.03 -8.33 -8.19
N CYS A 140 10.71 -8.43 -8.22
CA CYS A 140 9.97 -9.11 -9.28
C CYS A 140 10.14 -8.43 -10.64
N ASP A 141 10.06 -7.10 -10.71
CA ASP A 141 10.22 -6.35 -11.95
C ASP A 141 11.64 -6.51 -12.54
N ILE A 142 12.67 -6.43 -11.69
CA ILE A 142 14.05 -6.68 -12.09
C ILE A 142 14.20 -8.09 -12.65
N LYS A 143 13.68 -9.11 -11.94
CA LYS A 143 13.77 -10.51 -12.38
C LYS A 143 13.03 -10.72 -13.70
N PHE A 144 11.86 -10.12 -13.87
CA PHE A 144 11.08 -10.20 -15.10
C PHE A 144 11.83 -9.57 -16.28
N LYS A 145 12.43 -8.39 -16.08
CA LYS A 145 13.25 -7.71 -17.08
C LYS A 145 14.45 -8.57 -17.49
N ILE A 146 15.15 -9.18 -16.53
CA ILE A 146 16.28 -10.09 -16.78
C ILE A 146 15.83 -11.32 -17.59
N LEU A 147 14.71 -11.95 -17.22
CA LEU A 147 14.18 -13.11 -17.93
C LEU A 147 13.77 -12.78 -19.36
N LYS A 148 13.17 -11.61 -19.59
CA LYS A 148 12.79 -11.14 -20.92
C LYS A 148 14.02 -10.92 -21.81
N ILE A 149 15.07 -10.29 -21.27
CA ILE A 149 16.36 -10.09 -21.96
C ILE A 149 17.04 -11.44 -22.28
N SER A 150 17.06 -12.37 -21.31
CA SER A 150 17.66 -13.69 -21.50
C SER A 150 16.95 -14.51 -22.58
N LYS A 151 15.61 -14.50 -22.60
CA LYS A 151 14.80 -15.21 -23.60
C LYS A 151 15.01 -14.64 -25.01
N GLN A 152 15.13 -13.32 -25.14
CA GLN A 152 15.47 -12.69 -26.43
C GLN A 152 16.86 -13.07 -26.91
N ARG A 153 17.89 -13.00 -26.04
CA ARG A 153 19.26 -13.40 -26.38
C ARG A 153 19.36 -14.87 -26.82
N PHE A 154 18.62 -15.76 -26.16
CA PHE A 154 18.57 -17.17 -26.53
C PHE A 154 17.94 -17.36 -27.92
N ASN A 155 16.81 -16.71 -28.20
CA ASN A 155 16.14 -16.81 -29.51
C ASN A 155 17.06 -16.30 -30.63
N THR A 156 17.71 -15.15 -30.46
CA THR A 156 18.66 -14.62 -31.44
C THR A 156 19.86 -15.54 -31.67
N ARG A 157 20.35 -16.25 -30.64
CA ARG A 157 21.44 -17.23 -30.80
C ARG A 157 21.02 -18.49 -31.56
N LEU A 158 19.77 -18.92 -31.44
CA LEU A 158 19.24 -20.07 -32.17
C LEU A 158 19.07 -19.76 -33.68
N PHE A 159 18.70 -18.53 -34.03
CA PHE A 159 18.60 -18.08 -35.43
C PHE A 159 19.95 -17.80 -36.10
N VAL A 160 21.01 -17.58 -35.33
CA VAL A 160 22.38 -17.32 -35.84
C VAL A 160 23.25 -18.59 -35.81
N ALA A 161 22.75 -19.72 -35.28
CA ALA A 161 23.49 -20.97 -35.32
C ALA A 161 23.70 -21.38 -36.79
N PRO A 162 24.95 -21.49 -37.29
CA PRO A 162 25.19 -21.92 -38.66
C PRO A 162 24.60 -23.32 -38.83
N ASN A 163 23.75 -23.48 -39.84
CA ASN A 163 23.23 -24.76 -40.27
C ASN A 163 24.40 -25.59 -40.80
N SER A 164 25.12 -26.29 -39.92
CA SER A 164 26.26 -27.14 -40.25
C SER A 164 25.83 -28.49 -40.86
N ARG A 165 24.73 -28.50 -41.61
CA ARG A 165 24.17 -29.70 -42.24
C ARG A 165 23.81 -29.42 -43.70
N SER A 166 24.79 -28.99 -44.50
CA SER A 166 24.74 -29.06 -45.97
C SER A 166 26.14 -28.93 -46.60
N SER A 167 27.07 -29.86 -46.29
CA SER A 167 28.24 -30.11 -47.14
C SER A 167 28.92 -31.43 -46.75
N SER A 168 28.30 -32.54 -47.11
CA SER A 168 28.98 -33.84 -47.22
C SER A 168 28.34 -34.60 -48.37
N THR A 169 28.64 -34.13 -49.58
CA THR A 169 28.62 -34.89 -50.83
C THR A 169 30.05 -35.18 -51.21
#